data_AF-A0A4R3Z4E5-F1
#
_entry.id   AF-A0A4R3Z4E5-F1
#
_cell.length_a   1.000
_cell.length_b   1.000
_cell.length_c   1.000
_cell.angle_alpha   90.00
_cell.angle_beta   90.00
_cell.angle_gamma   90.00
#
_symmetry.space_group_name_H-M   'P 1'
#
loop_
_entity.id
_entity.type
_entity.pdbx_description
1 polymer ?
#
loop_
_entity_poly.entity_id
_entity_poly.type
_entity_poly.pdbx_seq_one_letter_code
_entity_poly.pdbx_strand_id
1 'polypeptide(L)' 'MEDEVEKTLINIFKLSGIYITDENKKIKLNIDSMQLVVLIAEIQKEFLLDLFEQNLDFRELHSFNDFLCLIQDMLK' A
#
# COMPACT_ATOMS: atom_id res chain seq x y z
N MET A 1 4.95 15.66 2.66
CA MET A 1 4.84 14.75 1.50
C MET A 1 5.17 13.31 1.87
N GLU A 2 6.44 12.90 2.09
CA GLU A 2 6.74 11.50 2.47
C GLU A 2 6.00 11.05 3.73
N ASP A 3 6.06 11.85 4.81
CA ASP A 3 5.35 11.59 6.07
C ASP A 3 3.82 11.58 5.93
N GLU A 4 3.27 12.26 4.93
CA GLU A 4 1.81 12.33 4.72
C GLU A 4 1.33 11.09 3.96
N VAL A 5 2.05 10.69 2.90
CA VAL A 5 1.78 9.44 2.17
C VAL A 5 1.85 8.26 3.12
N GLU A 6 2.88 8.19 3.96
CA GLU A 6 3.04 7.11 4.92
C GLU A 6 1.87 7.05 5.92
N LYS A 7 1.49 8.18 6.52
CA LYS A 7 0.37 8.23 7.47
C LYS A 7 -0.95 7.82 6.84
N THR A 8 -1.22 8.30 5.62
CA THR A 8 -2.42 7.95 4.87
C THR A 8 -2.43 6.46 4.54
N LEU A 9 -1.31 5.90 4.09
CA LEU A 9 -1.18 4.48 3.77
C LEU A 9 -1.36 3.61 5.02
N ILE A 10 -0.78 3.99 6.17
CA ILE A 10 -1.01 3.30 7.45
C ILE A 10 -2.51 3.28 7.79
N ASN A 11 -3.23 4.38 7.56
CA ASN A 11 -4.66 4.44 7.82
C ASN A 11 -5.46 3.51 6.89
N ILE A 12 -5.10 3.43 5.60
CA ILE A 12 -5.71 2.49 4.65
C ILE A 12 -5.49 1.04 5.09
N PHE A 13 -4.26 0.67 5.44
CA PHE A 13 -3.95 -0.67 5.94
C PHE A 13 -4.77 -1.01 7.18
N LYS A 14 -4.88 -0.06 8.12
CA LYS A 14 -5.68 -0.23 9.34
C LYS A 14 -7.16 -0.45 9.04
N LEU A 15 -7.74 0.30 8.10
CA LEU A 15 -9.14 0.14 7.68
C LEU A 15 -9.38 -1.20 7.00
N SER A 16 -8.37 -1.76 6.33
CA SER A 16 -8.37 -3.12 5.77
C SER A 16 -8.06 -4.23 6.79
N GLY A 17 -7.92 -3.88 8.09
CA GLY A 17 -7.68 -4.83 9.17
C GLY A 17 -6.21 -5.22 9.37
N ILE A 18 -5.27 -4.53 8.74
CA ILE A 18 -3.84 -4.80 8.83
C ILE A 18 -3.17 -3.70 9.66
N TYR A 19 -2.55 -4.09 10.77
CA TYR A 19 -1.92 -3.15 11.69
C TYR A 19 -0.43 -3.01 11.38
N ILE A 20 -0.01 -1.80 11.01
CA ILE A 20 1.39 -1.47 10.72
C ILE A 20 2.01 -0.77 11.92
N THR A 21 3.19 -1.26 12.34
CA THR A 21 4.04 -0.69 13.38
C THR A 21 5.44 -0.50 12.80
N ASP A 22 6.28 0.34 13.42
CA ASP A 22 7.65 0.56 12.95
C ASP A 22 8.46 -0.74 12.84
N GLU A 23 8.15 -1.72 13.69
CA GLU A 23 8.80 -3.03 13.71
C GLU A 23 8.41 -3.92 12.53
N ASN A 24 7.22 -3.74 11.94
CA ASN A 24 6.69 -4.62 10.90
C ASN A 24 6.64 -4.02 9.50
N LYS A 25 7.00 -2.75 9.32
CA LYS A 25 6.99 -2.04 8.02
C LYS A 25 7.73 -2.78 6.90
N LYS A 26 8.84 -3.46 7.23
CA LYS A 26 9.69 -4.21 6.29
C LYS A 26 9.41 -5.71 6.28
N ILE A 27 8.54 -6.18 7.17
CA ILE A 27 8.25 -7.61 7.31
C ILE A 27 7.20 -7.99 6.27
N LYS A 28 7.33 -9.22 5.75
CA LYS A 28 6.31 -9.78 4.86
C LYS A 28 4.97 -9.87 5.60
N LEU A 29 3.98 -9.15 5.08
CA LEU A 29 2.62 -9.15 5.56
C LEU A 29 1.87 -10.36 5.00
N ASN A 30 1.03 -10.96 5.82
CA ASN A 30 0.12 -12.02 5.39
C ASN A 30 -1.18 -11.39 4.92
N ILE A 31 -1.18 -10.92 3.67
CA ILE A 31 -2.33 -10.29 3.02
C ILE A 31 -2.97 -11.34 2.09
N ASP A 32 -4.22 -11.69 2.33
CA ASP A 32 -4.94 -12.57 1.41
C ASP A 32 -5.33 -11.84 0.11
N SER A 33 -5.73 -12.59 -0.92
CA SER A 33 -6.05 -12.01 -2.23
C SER A 33 -7.21 -11.02 -2.20
N MET A 34 -8.18 -11.20 -1.30
CA MET A 34 -9.32 -10.29 -1.18
C MET A 34 -8.90 -9.01 -0.47
N GLN A 35 -8.13 -9.11 0.61
CA GLN A 35 -7.54 -7.96 1.30
C GLN A 35 -6.63 -7.15 0.37
N LEU A 36 -5.83 -7.82 -0.47
CA LEU A 36 -4.97 -7.15 -1.43
C LEU A 36 -5.78 -6.33 -2.44
N VAL A 37 -6.84 -6.89 -3.00
CA VAL A 37 -7.71 -6.16 -3.94
C VAL A 37 -8.35 -4.94 -3.28
N VAL A 38 -8.83 -5.07 -2.04
CA VAL A 38 -9.41 -3.95 -1.29
C VAL A 38 -8.37 -2.86 -1.01
N LEU A 39 -7.16 -3.24 -0.57
CA LEU A 39 -6.06 -2.32 -0.35
C LEU A 39 -5.73 -1.52 -1.61
N ILE A 40 -5.53 -2.20 -2.74
CA ILE A 40 -5.19 -1.56 -4.01
C ILE A 40 -6.30 -0.58 -4.42
N ALA A 41 -7.57 -0.96 -4.30
CA ALA A 41 -8.70 -0.08 -4.62
C ALA A 41 -8.76 1.18 -3.76
N GLU A 42 -8.58 1.06 -2.43
CA GLU A 42 -8.57 2.23 -1.53
C GLU A 42 -7.34 3.12 -1.76
N ILE A 43 -6.17 2.54 -2.04
CA ILE A 43 -4.96 3.30 -2.40
C ILE A 43 -5.19 4.10 -3.69
N GLN A 44 -5.71 3.46 -4.74
CA GLN A 44 -6.01 4.15 -6.00
C GLN A 44 -6.94 5.34 -5.80
N LYS A 45 -8.01 5.13 -5.02
CA LYS A 45 -9.01 6.15 -4.74
C LYS A 45 -8.42 7.31 -3.93
N GLU A 46 -7.62 7.03 -2.91
CA GLU A 46 -7.07 8.05 -2.01
C GLU A 46 -5.99 8.90 -2.71
N PHE A 47 -5.13 8.27 -3.50
CA PHE A 47 -4.03 8.98 -4.19
C PHE A 47 -4.37 9.40 -5.63
N LEU A 48 -5.59 9.12 -6.10
CA LEU A 48 -6.04 9.38 -7.48
C LEU A 48 -5.11 8.76 -8.53
N LEU A 49 -4.68 7.52 -8.29
CA LEU A 49 -3.79 6.75 -9.15
C LEU A 49 -4.55 5.66 -9.91
N ASP A 50 -4.08 5.33 -11.11
CA ASP A 50 -4.45 4.08 -11.78
C ASP A 50 -3.27 3.10 -11.70
N LEU A 51 -3.34 2.16 -10.75
CA LEU A 51 -2.30 1.17 -10.54
C LEU A 51 -2.38 0.00 -11.55
N PHE A 52 -3.55 -0.24 -12.17
CA PHE A 52 -3.73 -1.36 -13.10
C PHE A 52 -3.22 -1.03 -14.51
N GLU A 53 -3.30 0.24 -14.94
CA GLU A 53 -2.75 0.67 -16.23
C GLU A 53 -1.21 0.57 -16.31
N GLN A 54 -0.53 0.50 -15.16
CA GLN A 54 0.93 0.50 -15.07
C GLN A 54 1.58 -0.88 -15.23
N ASN A 55 0.81 -1.93 -15.56
CA ASN A 55 1.31 -3.32 -15.66
C ASN A 55 2.07 -3.79 -14.41
N LEU A 56 1.68 -3.30 -13.23
CA LEU A 56 2.33 -3.65 -11.97
C LEU A 56 2.06 -5.12 -11.63
N ASP A 57 3.12 -5.84 -11.24
CA ASP A 57 2.96 -7.15 -10.63
C ASP A 57 2.75 -7.01 -9.12
N PHE A 58 1.49 -6.88 -8.69
CA PHE A 58 1.14 -6.77 -7.27
C PHE A 58 1.59 -7.97 -6.42
N ARG A 59 2.03 -9.08 -7.04
CA ARG A 59 2.64 -10.20 -6.31
C ARG A 59 3.99 -9.84 -5.70
N GLU A 60 4.65 -8.78 -6.16
CA GLU A 60 5.92 -8.32 -5.61
C GLU A 60 5.74 -7.45 -4.35
N LEU A 61 4.51 -7.00 -4.06
CA LEU A 61 4.19 -6.22 -2.87
C LEU A 61 4.01 -7.14 -1.67
N HIS A 62 5.05 -7.26 -0.85
CA HIS A 62 5.10 -8.21 0.25
C HIS A 62 5.04 -7.55 1.62
N SER A 63 5.52 -6.32 1.74
CA SER A 63 5.63 -5.55 2.98
C SER A 63 5.00 -4.19 2.81
N PHE A 64 4.67 -3.51 3.91
CA PHE A 64 4.16 -2.14 3.85
C PHE A 64 5.11 -1.19 3.10
N ASN A 65 6.42 -1.35 3.29
CA ASN A 65 7.42 -0.55 2.60
C ASN A 65 7.37 -0.70 1.06
N ASP A 66 7.02 -1.87 0.54
CA ASP A 66 6.90 -2.05 -0.91
C ASP A 66 5.76 -1.18 -1.46
N PHE A 67 4.62 -1.13 -0.76
CA PHE A 67 3.53 -0.23 -1.12
C PHE A 67 3.93 1.24 -0.95
N LEU A 68 4.61 1.59 0.14
CA LEU A 68 5.03 2.98 0.38
C LEU A 68 5.96 3.48 -0.73
N CYS A 69 6.97 2.67 -1.09
CA CYS A 69 7.91 3.00 -2.16
C CYS A 69 7.19 3.13 -3.51
N LEU A 70 6.31 2.19 -3.85
CA LEU A 70 5.52 2.25 -5.08
C LEU A 70 4.73 3.56 -5.18
N ILE A 71 3.99 3.93 -4.13
CA ILE A 71 3.14 5.12 -4.16
C ILE A 71 3.96 6.41 -4.17
N GLN A 72 5.07 6.46 -3.44
CA GLN A 72 5.99 7.60 -3.50
C GLN A 72 6.61 7.76 -4.88
N ASP A 73 6.97 6.67 -5.56
CA ASP A 73 7.52 6.73 -6.92
C ASP A 73 6.50 7.19 -7.95
N MET A 74 5.22 6.85 -7.76
CA MET A 74 4.14 7.29 -8.65
C MET A 74 3.68 8.73 -8.44
N LEU A 75 3.96 9.32 -7.28
CA LEU A 75 3.60 10.69 -6.94
C LEU A 75 4.74 11.71 -7.21
N LYS A 76 5.89 11.25 -7.70
CA LYS A 76 6.99 12.10 -8.18
C LYS A 76 6.67 12.67 -9.55
#